data_AF-A0A950AUP9-F1
#
_entry.id   AF-A0A950AUP9-F1
#
_cell.length_a   1.000
_cell.length_b   1.000
_cell.length_c   1.000
_cell.angle_alpha   90.00
_cell.angle_beta   90.00
_cell.angle_gamma   90.00
#
_symmetry.space_group_name_H-M   'P 1'
#
loop_
_entity.id
_entity.type
_entity.pdbx_description
1 polymer ?
#
loop_
_entity_poly.entity_id
_entity_poly.type
_entity_poly.pdbx_seq_one_letter_code
_entity_poly.pdbx_strand_id
1 'polypeptide(L)'
;MAAAIVGVVLTSLAFPARAPAQTSASAPVTGGSWYWQEQVGSVSTPNGPVAPPSALPTPDVPSGDFPVSVVAGQPDKESFLQVDSSAIPAGSTVSSLVLTLHEDPGAQGQLNASTATVEARAVTGFMAGGDAGRPWANRPQYDTTGPAAPGKRSADGSWTFELAPIAARWTSGELSNNGIALVPANPQQGQAYEVVWFGPGGARAPSVAGSYTPPAAGSPQAGAAGIPSTAPLDQGAAPVSITPDNGPSTAISPPGLSSSPATPSAPATAAAPAAGNRITASSARPIESSHRAPPWAFYLAVLAVIALIAASSLTLGDLGEPEPERQGGVLRTLERRQEVQEVPT
;
A
#
# COMPACT_ATOMS: atom_id res chain seq x y z
N MET A 1 -53.56 -1.47 56.45
CA MET A 1 -53.01 -2.59 55.65
C MET A 1 -51.79 -2.06 54.92
N ALA A 2 -50.58 -2.47 55.33
CA ALA A 2 -49.33 -2.03 54.74
C ALA A 2 -48.77 -3.16 53.85
N ALA A 3 -48.60 -2.89 52.56
CA ALA A 3 -48.04 -3.84 51.59
C ALA A 3 -46.51 -3.70 51.55
N ALA A 4 -45.80 -4.73 52.01
CA ALA A 4 -44.35 -4.81 51.94
C ALA A 4 -43.95 -5.29 50.53
N ILE A 5 -43.27 -4.42 49.78
CA ILE A 5 -42.66 -4.73 48.48
C ILE A 5 -41.28 -5.33 48.76
N VAL A 6 -41.14 -6.63 48.54
CA VAL A 6 -39.85 -7.33 48.59
C VAL A 6 -39.16 -7.13 47.24
N GLY A 7 -38.21 -6.20 47.19
CA GLY A 7 -37.34 -5.99 46.03
C GLY A 7 -36.29 -7.08 45.93
N VAL A 8 -36.41 -7.97 44.95
CA VAL A 8 -35.38 -8.94 44.60
C VAL A 8 -34.28 -8.21 43.83
N VAL A 9 -33.15 -7.95 44.49
CA VAL A 9 -31.94 -7.44 43.84
C VAL A 9 -31.26 -8.61 43.10
N LEU A 10 -31.47 -8.71 41.79
CA LEU A 10 -30.66 -9.57 40.93
C LEU A 10 -29.28 -8.92 40.76
N THR A 11 -28.31 -9.32 41.57
CA THR A 11 -26.89 -9.04 41.36
C THR A 11 -26.41 -9.83 40.14
N SER A 12 -26.47 -9.19 38.97
CA SER A 12 -25.86 -9.71 37.75
C SER A 12 -24.34 -9.69 37.92
N LEU A 13 -23.74 -10.84 38.18
CA LEU A 13 -22.29 -11.02 38.12
C LEU A 13 -21.85 -10.89 36.66
N ALA A 14 -21.58 -9.66 36.23
CA ALA A 14 -20.93 -9.39 34.96
C ALA A 14 -19.48 -9.87 35.07
N PHE A 15 -19.19 -11.05 34.52
CA PHE A 15 -17.81 -11.46 34.30
C PHE A 15 -17.22 -10.53 33.23
N PRO A 16 -16.13 -9.80 33.52
CA PRO A 16 -15.50 -8.96 32.50
C PRO A 16 -15.02 -9.86 31.36
N ALA A 17 -15.63 -9.71 30.19
CA ALA A 17 -15.14 -10.34 28.98
C ALA A 17 -13.70 -9.87 28.75
N ARG A 18 -12.73 -10.79 28.85
CA ARG A 18 -11.32 -10.47 28.63
C ARG A 18 -11.15 -10.05 27.18
N ALA A 19 -10.66 -8.84 26.95
CA ALA A 19 -10.34 -8.38 25.60
C ALA A 19 -9.38 -9.38 24.94
N PRO A 20 -9.61 -9.74 23.66
CA PRO A 20 -8.75 -10.67 22.97
C PRO A 20 -7.32 -10.09 22.89
N ALA A 21 -6.32 -10.96 23.03
CA ALA A 21 -4.93 -10.54 22.99
C ALA A 21 -4.58 -9.99 21.59
N GLN A 22 -4.05 -8.78 21.54
CA GLN A 22 -3.49 -8.20 20.32
C GLN A 22 -2.08 -8.74 20.11
N THR A 23 -1.76 -9.08 18.87
CA THR A 23 -0.44 -9.56 18.43
C THR A 23 0.17 -8.53 17.50
N SER A 24 1.45 -8.24 17.69
CA SER A 24 2.20 -7.37 16.76
C SER A 24 2.59 -8.15 15.50
N ALA A 25 2.43 -7.53 14.34
CA ALA A 25 2.89 -8.04 13.05
C ALA A 25 4.03 -7.18 12.51
N SER A 26 4.99 -7.84 11.86
CA SER A 26 5.92 -7.20 10.93
C SER A 26 5.76 -7.91 9.59
N ALA A 27 5.57 -7.14 8.52
CA ALA A 27 5.38 -7.64 7.17
C ALA A 27 6.50 -7.06 6.28
N PRO A 28 7.56 -7.83 5.97
CA PRO A 28 8.65 -7.27 5.17
C PRO A 28 8.16 -6.90 3.77
N VAL A 29 8.71 -5.81 3.23
CA VAL A 29 8.59 -5.50 1.80
C VAL A 29 9.65 -6.34 1.09
N THR A 30 9.21 -7.39 0.40
CA THR A 30 10.11 -8.39 -0.20
C THR A 30 10.62 -8.00 -1.57
N GLY A 31 10.02 -6.98 -2.19
CA GLY A 31 10.40 -6.47 -3.50
C GLY A 31 9.42 -5.45 -4.02
N GLY A 32 9.61 -5.05 -5.26
CA GLY A 32 8.70 -4.17 -5.97
C GLY A 32 9.09 -4.00 -7.43
N SER A 33 8.39 -3.13 -8.12
CA SER A 33 8.71 -2.64 -9.46
C SER A 33 8.04 -1.28 -9.65
N TRP A 34 8.53 -0.49 -10.59
CA TRP A 34 7.88 0.77 -10.95
C TRP A 34 7.73 0.90 -12.46
N TYR A 35 6.75 1.69 -12.87
CA TYR A 35 6.30 1.79 -14.25
C TYR A 35 6.27 3.25 -14.67
N TRP A 36 6.63 3.52 -15.92
CA TRP A 36 6.82 4.88 -16.44
C TRP A 36 6.11 5.13 -17.77
N GLN A 37 5.37 6.23 -17.87
CA GLN A 37 4.57 6.61 -19.04
C GLN A 37 5.43 6.90 -20.29
N GLU A 38 6.56 7.58 -20.15
CA GLU A 38 7.34 8.11 -21.30
C GLU A 38 8.24 7.10 -22.03
N GLN A 39 7.99 5.78 -21.89
CA GLN A 39 8.76 4.79 -22.67
C GLN A 39 8.36 4.70 -24.16
N VAL A 40 7.38 5.49 -24.63
CA VAL A 40 7.02 5.57 -26.05
C VAL A 40 7.92 6.55 -26.82
N GLY A 41 9.20 6.21 -26.88
CA GLY A 41 10.10 6.70 -27.92
C GLY A 41 9.80 6.00 -29.24
N SER A 42 8.76 6.41 -29.95
CA SER A 42 8.64 6.10 -31.38
C SER A 42 8.41 7.39 -32.15
N VAL A 43 9.52 8.03 -32.50
CA VAL A 43 9.53 9.04 -33.55
C VAL A 43 9.22 8.30 -34.84
N SER A 44 7.98 8.41 -35.33
CA SER A 44 7.66 7.98 -36.69
C SER A 44 8.38 8.92 -37.65
N THR A 45 9.50 8.51 -38.22
CA THR A 45 10.10 9.27 -39.31
C THR A 45 9.30 9.04 -40.59
N PRO A 46 8.85 10.10 -41.29
CA PRO A 46 8.25 9.97 -42.61
C PRO A 46 9.33 9.46 -43.58
N ASN A 47 9.14 8.27 -44.15
CA ASN A 47 9.91 7.69 -45.27
C ASN A 47 11.44 7.84 -45.18
N GLY A 48 12.11 7.07 -44.32
CA GLY A 48 13.57 6.93 -44.32
C GLY A 48 14.03 5.62 -43.68
N PRO A 49 15.28 5.16 -43.93
CA PRO A 49 15.83 3.96 -43.30
C PRO A 49 15.70 4.06 -41.78
N VAL A 50 15.12 3.02 -41.18
CA VAL A 50 14.81 2.94 -39.76
C VAL A 50 16.11 3.06 -38.97
N ALA A 51 16.34 4.20 -38.33
CA ALA A 51 17.36 4.29 -37.29
C ALA A 51 16.94 3.34 -36.16
N PRO A 52 17.88 2.58 -35.57
CA PRO A 52 17.57 1.77 -34.40
C PRO A 52 16.93 2.67 -33.34
N PRO A 53 15.87 2.20 -32.66
CA PRO A 53 15.17 3.01 -31.67
C PRO A 53 16.18 3.62 -30.72
N SER A 54 16.16 4.95 -30.59
CA SER A 54 17.05 5.66 -29.66
C SER A 54 16.86 5.04 -28.28
N ALA A 55 17.98 4.75 -27.60
CA ALA A 55 17.94 4.21 -26.25
C ALA A 55 17.04 5.12 -25.39
N LEU A 56 16.13 4.50 -24.64
CA LEU A 56 15.27 5.19 -23.69
C LEU A 56 16.14 6.09 -22.79
N PRO A 57 15.67 7.30 -22.41
CA PRO A 57 16.36 8.09 -21.41
C PRO A 57 16.57 7.20 -20.18
N THR A 58 17.80 7.13 -19.67
CA THR A 58 18.06 6.40 -18.43
C THR A 58 17.16 6.98 -17.35
N PRO A 59 16.38 6.16 -16.63
CA PRO A 59 15.64 6.64 -15.48
C PRO A 59 16.51 7.50 -14.54
N ASP A 60 16.01 8.68 -14.17
CA ASP A 60 16.62 9.53 -13.14
C ASP A 60 16.48 8.94 -11.72
N VAL A 61 15.92 7.73 -11.64
CA VAL A 61 15.58 6.99 -10.42
C VAL A 61 16.66 5.93 -10.21
N PRO A 62 17.36 5.93 -9.05
CA PRO A 62 18.33 4.90 -8.73
C PRO A 62 17.75 3.48 -8.84
N SER A 63 18.58 2.51 -9.23
CA SER A 63 18.15 1.12 -9.34
C SER A 63 17.70 0.59 -7.99
N GLY A 64 16.52 -0.03 -7.96
CA GLY A 64 15.90 -0.59 -6.77
C GLY A 64 14.96 0.37 -6.03
N ASP A 65 15.02 1.67 -6.32
CA ASP A 65 14.16 2.66 -5.66
C ASP A 65 12.76 2.75 -6.28
N PHE A 66 11.86 3.37 -5.53
CA PHE A 66 10.43 3.44 -5.83
C PHE A 66 9.99 4.88 -6.07
N PRO A 67 9.78 5.29 -7.33
CA PRO A 67 9.28 6.61 -7.68
C PRO A 67 7.75 6.64 -7.78
N VAL A 68 7.16 7.78 -7.42
CA VAL A 68 5.81 8.19 -7.85
C VAL A 68 5.89 9.61 -8.35
N SER A 69 5.41 9.86 -9.57
CA SER A 69 5.45 11.20 -10.18
C SER A 69 4.15 11.57 -10.88
N VAL A 70 3.94 12.88 -10.97
CA VAL A 70 2.88 13.52 -11.74
C VAL A 70 3.52 14.58 -12.62
N VAL A 71 3.12 14.64 -13.88
CA VAL A 71 3.52 15.68 -14.84
C VAL A 71 2.25 16.28 -15.45
N ALA A 72 2.11 17.60 -15.36
CA ALA A 72 0.94 18.34 -15.86
C ALA A 72 -0.42 17.82 -15.35
N GLY A 73 -0.46 17.23 -14.15
CA GLY A 73 -1.65 16.63 -13.57
C GLY A 73 -1.98 15.22 -14.05
N GLN A 74 -1.07 14.55 -14.77
CA GLN A 74 -1.21 13.15 -15.15
C GLN A 74 -0.18 12.28 -14.40
N PRO A 75 -0.56 11.07 -13.96
CA PRO A 75 0.40 10.11 -13.41
C PRO A 75 1.48 9.76 -14.45
N ASP A 76 2.74 9.95 -14.10
CA ASP A 76 3.88 9.64 -14.97
C ASP A 76 4.64 8.40 -14.50
N LYS A 77 4.89 8.27 -13.18
CA LYS A 77 5.49 7.10 -12.54
C LYS A 77 4.58 6.56 -11.44
N GLU A 78 4.45 5.23 -11.39
CA GLU A 78 3.74 4.50 -10.34
C GLU A 78 4.63 3.37 -9.80
N SER A 79 4.61 3.16 -8.48
CA SER A 79 5.39 2.11 -7.81
C SER A 79 4.49 1.02 -7.26
N PHE A 80 4.98 -0.21 -7.26
CA PHE A 80 4.23 -1.38 -6.83
C PHE A 80 5.11 -2.22 -5.92
N LEU A 81 4.66 -2.48 -4.70
CA LEU A 81 5.41 -3.15 -3.63
C LEU A 81 4.81 -4.50 -3.31
N GLN A 82 5.65 -5.51 -3.13
CA GLN A 82 5.26 -6.80 -2.57
C GLN A 82 5.38 -6.74 -1.04
N VAL A 83 4.26 -6.92 -0.34
CA VAL A 83 4.19 -6.93 1.12
C VAL A 83 3.88 -8.35 1.57
N ASP A 84 4.78 -8.98 2.32
CA ASP A 84 4.54 -10.33 2.84
C ASP A 84 3.62 -10.28 4.07
N SER A 85 2.34 -10.61 3.87
CA SER A 85 1.35 -10.68 4.94
C SER A 85 1.19 -12.07 5.55
N SER A 86 2.11 -13.01 5.30
CA SER A 86 2.00 -14.38 5.81
C SER A 86 1.93 -14.48 7.34
N ALA A 87 2.47 -13.46 8.04
CA ALA A 87 2.37 -13.33 9.49
C ALA A 87 0.96 -13.00 10.00
N ILE A 88 0.02 -12.59 9.13
CA ILE A 88 -1.35 -12.24 9.50
C ILE A 88 -2.29 -13.37 9.01
N PRO A 89 -2.76 -14.26 9.91
CA PRO A 89 -3.64 -15.35 9.53
C PRO A 89 -4.94 -14.87 8.90
N ALA A 90 -5.47 -15.64 7.94
CA ALA A 90 -6.82 -15.45 7.43
C ALA A 90 -7.85 -15.46 8.58
N GLY A 91 -8.89 -14.64 8.48
CA GLY A 91 -9.89 -14.40 9.52
C GLY A 91 -9.44 -13.47 10.65
N SER A 92 -8.21 -12.97 10.65
CA SER A 92 -7.74 -12.00 11.65
C SER A 92 -8.41 -10.64 11.48
N THR A 93 -8.65 -9.97 12.61
CA THR A 93 -9.06 -8.56 12.64
C THR A 93 -7.80 -7.69 12.71
N VAL A 94 -7.49 -6.99 11.62
CA VAL A 94 -6.33 -6.08 11.55
C VAL A 94 -6.69 -4.75 12.20
N SER A 95 -6.00 -4.39 13.29
CA SER A 95 -6.25 -3.14 14.02
C SER A 95 -5.43 -1.97 13.45
N SER A 96 -4.18 -2.24 13.05
CA SER A 96 -3.30 -1.29 12.38
C SER A 96 -2.30 -2.06 11.51
N LEU A 97 -1.92 -1.51 10.37
CA LEU A 97 -0.83 -2.00 9.54
C LEU A 97 -0.23 -0.82 8.78
N VAL A 98 0.88 -0.27 9.27
CA VAL A 98 1.50 0.94 8.71
C VAL A 98 2.69 0.56 7.84
N LEU A 99 2.62 0.91 6.55
CA LEU A 99 3.79 0.94 5.66
C LEU A 99 4.55 2.25 5.86
N THR A 100 5.84 2.16 6.13
CA THR A 100 6.76 3.29 6.26
C THR A 100 7.80 3.26 5.14
N LEU A 101 7.92 4.36 4.40
CA LEU A 101 8.90 4.59 3.35
C LEU A 101 9.78 5.80 3.71
N HIS A 102 10.98 5.86 3.17
CA HIS A 102 11.90 6.98 3.36
C HIS A 102 12.36 7.52 2.02
N GLU A 103 12.25 8.82 1.81
CA GLU A 103 12.76 9.48 0.61
C GLU A 103 14.25 9.22 0.44
N ASP A 104 14.70 8.94 -0.79
CA ASP A 104 16.12 8.91 -1.13
C ASP A 104 16.60 10.32 -1.49
N PRO A 105 17.40 10.99 -0.62
CA PRO A 105 17.95 12.30 -0.94
C PRO A 105 19.01 12.26 -2.06
N GLY A 106 19.48 11.07 -2.46
CA GLY A 106 20.42 10.86 -3.56
C GLY A 106 19.75 10.82 -4.94
N ALA A 107 18.44 10.63 -5.01
CA ALA A 107 17.70 10.57 -6.25
C ALA A 107 17.64 11.95 -6.93
N GLN A 108 18.02 12.00 -8.22
CA GLN A 108 18.04 13.26 -8.98
C GLN A 108 16.63 13.75 -9.36
N GLY A 109 15.63 12.85 -9.28
CA GLY A 109 14.24 13.13 -9.66
C GLY A 109 13.37 13.77 -8.56
N GLN A 110 13.85 14.02 -7.34
CA GLN A 110 13.00 14.54 -6.28
C GLN A 110 12.48 15.96 -6.58
N LEU A 111 11.19 16.11 -6.86
CA LEU A 111 10.55 17.38 -7.24
C LEU A 111 9.29 17.63 -6.41
N ASN A 112 9.22 18.79 -5.73
CA ASN A 112 8.02 19.23 -5.00
C ASN A 112 7.42 18.20 -4.02
N ALA A 113 8.24 17.31 -3.46
CA ALA A 113 7.79 16.18 -2.63
C ALA A 113 6.98 16.58 -1.39
N SER A 114 7.22 17.78 -0.85
CA SER A 114 6.44 18.33 0.27
C SER A 114 4.97 18.63 -0.07
N THR A 115 4.65 18.77 -1.35
CA THR A 115 3.30 19.04 -1.87
C THR A 115 2.70 17.84 -2.62
N ALA A 116 3.42 16.73 -2.68
CA ALA A 116 2.96 15.52 -3.34
C ALA A 116 1.79 14.90 -2.59
N THR A 117 0.83 14.36 -3.33
CA THR A 117 -0.30 13.60 -2.78
C THR A 117 -0.23 12.18 -3.31
N VAL A 118 0.15 11.23 -2.45
CA VAL A 118 0.30 9.81 -2.82
C VAL A 118 -0.69 8.99 -2.00
N GLU A 119 -1.27 7.96 -2.59
CA GLU A 119 -2.08 6.98 -1.87
C GLU A 119 -1.62 5.56 -2.18
N ALA A 120 -1.82 4.68 -1.21
CA ALA A 120 -1.63 3.25 -1.35
C ALA A 120 -2.96 2.58 -1.69
N ARG A 121 -2.95 1.71 -2.70
CA ARG A 121 -4.09 0.90 -3.16
C ARG A 121 -3.71 -0.57 -3.27
N ALA A 122 -4.70 -1.44 -3.17
CA ALA A 122 -4.46 -2.86 -3.23
C ALA A 122 -4.23 -3.33 -4.68
N VAL A 123 -3.18 -4.10 -4.93
CA VAL A 123 -2.90 -4.66 -6.26
C VAL A 123 -3.84 -5.82 -6.53
N THR A 124 -4.45 -5.85 -7.71
CA THR A 124 -5.38 -6.91 -8.15
C THR A 124 -4.80 -7.76 -9.28
N GLY A 125 -3.87 -7.20 -10.05
CA GLY A 125 -3.18 -7.90 -11.13
C GLY A 125 -1.89 -8.61 -10.68
N PHE A 126 -1.34 -9.42 -11.58
CA PHE A 126 -0.03 -10.02 -11.39
C PHE A 126 1.08 -8.95 -11.41
N MET A 127 2.04 -9.08 -10.49
CA MET A 127 3.21 -8.21 -10.41
C MET A 127 4.48 -9.02 -10.65
N ALA A 128 5.21 -8.69 -11.71
CA ALA A 128 6.60 -9.12 -11.85
C ALA A 128 7.48 -8.13 -11.07
N GLY A 129 8.30 -8.64 -10.15
CA GLY A 129 9.30 -7.81 -9.45
C GLY A 129 10.39 -7.30 -10.40
N GLY A 130 11.23 -6.39 -9.92
CA GLY A 130 12.43 -5.93 -10.59
C GLY A 130 12.89 -4.54 -10.14
N ASP A 131 14.17 -4.25 -10.36
CA ASP A 131 14.83 -3.06 -9.79
C ASP A 131 14.86 -1.84 -10.73
N ALA A 132 14.24 -1.94 -11.91
CA ALA A 132 14.30 -0.89 -12.94
C ALA A 132 12.91 -0.50 -13.45
N GLY A 133 12.82 0.67 -14.07
CA GLY A 133 11.59 1.19 -14.65
C GLY A 133 11.08 0.34 -15.81
N ARG A 134 9.82 -0.07 -15.73
CA ARG A 134 9.14 -0.90 -16.73
C ARG A 134 8.16 -0.09 -17.59
N PRO A 135 7.80 -0.58 -18.79
CA PRO A 135 6.83 0.12 -19.64
C PRO A 135 5.49 0.25 -18.93
N TRP A 136 4.88 1.44 -18.96
CA TRP A 136 3.58 1.73 -18.36
C TRP A 136 2.48 0.72 -18.70
N ALA A 137 2.46 0.23 -19.95
CA ALA A 137 1.48 -0.75 -20.42
C ALA A 137 1.55 -2.09 -19.67
N ASN A 138 2.65 -2.39 -18.99
CA ASN A 138 2.88 -3.63 -18.25
C ASN A 138 2.58 -3.50 -16.74
N ARG A 139 2.07 -2.35 -16.28
CA ARG A 139 1.77 -2.14 -14.86
C ARG A 139 0.68 -3.10 -14.38
N PRO A 140 0.78 -3.64 -13.15
CA PRO A 140 -0.29 -4.40 -12.53
C PRO A 140 -1.56 -3.57 -12.42
N GLN A 141 -2.71 -4.22 -12.55
CA GLN A 141 -3.98 -3.62 -12.16
C GLN A 141 -4.03 -3.46 -10.64
N TYR A 142 -4.70 -2.41 -10.18
CA TYR A 142 -4.97 -2.16 -8.76
C TYR A 142 -6.43 -1.75 -8.56
N ASP A 143 -6.91 -1.87 -7.32
CA ASP A 143 -8.30 -1.56 -6.98
C ASP A 143 -8.54 -0.05 -6.85
N THR A 144 -9.27 0.49 -7.82
CA THR A 144 -9.66 1.91 -7.87
C THR A 144 -10.94 2.20 -7.09
N THR A 145 -11.70 1.18 -6.69
CA THR A 145 -13.01 1.31 -6.03
C THR A 145 -12.97 1.02 -4.53
N GLY A 146 -11.99 0.22 -4.10
CA GLY A 146 -11.78 -0.16 -2.72
C GLY A 146 -11.13 0.94 -1.86
N PRO A 147 -10.80 0.59 -0.61
CA PRO A 147 -10.13 1.51 0.30
C PRO A 147 -8.81 2.02 -0.27
N ALA A 148 -8.60 3.33 -0.18
CA ALA A 148 -7.32 3.98 -0.45
C ALA A 148 -6.71 4.45 0.87
N ALA A 149 -5.41 4.23 1.05
CA ALA A 149 -4.67 4.65 2.23
C ALA A 149 -3.82 5.89 1.88
N PRO A 150 -4.24 7.11 2.26
CA PRO A 150 -3.50 8.32 1.93
C PRO A 150 -2.14 8.34 2.64
N GLY A 151 -1.11 8.70 1.90
CA GLY A 151 0.25 8.87 2.39
C GLY A 151 0.39 10.12 3.24
N LYS A 152 1.03 9.99 4.40
CA LYS A 152 1.38 11.11 5.28
C LYS A 152 2.88 11.30 5.29
N ARG A 153 3.34 12.41 4.71
CA ARG A 153 4.73 12.81 4.73
C ARG A 153 5.08 13.55 6.02
N SER A 154 6.17 13.16 6.64
CA SER A 154 6.79 13.84 7.79
C SER A 154 7.87 14.82 7.32
N ALA A 155 8.30 15.72 8.22
CA ALA A 155 9.33 16.71 7.91
C ALA A 155 10.71 16.10 7.59
N ASP A 156 10.98 14.90 8.09
CA ASP A 156 12.22 14.14 7.87
C ASP A 156 12.25 13.35 6.56
N GLY A 157 11.22 13.47 5.72
CA GLY A 157 11.10 12.72 4.46
C GLY A 157 10.60 11.28 4.65
N SER A 158 10.17 10.88 5.85
CA SER A 158 9.43 9.62 6.02
C SER A 158 7.98 9.76 5.54
N TRP A 159 7.45 8.70 4.97
CA TRP A 159 6.06 8.58 4.52
C TRP A 159 5.41 7.40 5.22
N THR A 160 4.18 7.59 5.69
CA THR A 160 3.39 6.52 6.32
C THR A 160 2.06 6.31 5.60
N PHE A 161 1.66 5.05 5.44
CA PHE A 161 0.40 4.64 4.82
C PHE A 161 -0.29 3.63 5.74
N GLU A 162 -1.52 3.92 6.18
CA GLU A 162 -2.31 3.03 7.04
C GLU A 162 -3.08 2.02 6.18
N LEU A 163 -2.55 0.80 6.11
CA LEU A 163 -3.02 -0.28 5.25
C LEU A 163 -4.09 -1.17 5.90
N ALA A 164 -4.46 -0.98 7.17
CA ALA A 164 -5.46 -1.84 7.83
C ALA A 164 -6.78 -2.01 7.03
N PRO A 165 -7.37 -0.97 6.39
CA PRO A 165 -8.57 -1.14 5.57
C PRO A 165 -8.37 -2.07 4.36
N ILE A 166 -7.17 -2.05 3.76
CA ILE A 166 -6.80 -2.94 2.66
C ILE A 166 -6.56 -4.36 3.20
N ALA A 167 -5.80 -4.48 4.28
CA ALA A 167 -5.46 -5.75 4.89
C ALA A 167 -6.67 -6.50 5.45
N ALA A 168 -7.71 -5.80 5.92
CA ALA A 168 -8.98 -6.42 6.31
C ALA A 168 -9.64 -7.19 5.16
N ARG A 169 -9.46 -6.74 3.91
CA ARG A 169 -9.96 -7.44 2.72
C ARG A 169 -9.10 -8.65 2.36
N TRP A 170 -7.79 -8.59 2.66
CA TRP A 170 -6.91 -9.77 2.57
C TRP A 170 -7.29 -10.84 3.58
N THR A 171 -7.48 -10.47 4.85
CA THR A 171 -7.76 -11.44 5.91
C THR A 171 -9.16 -12.02 5.80
N SER A 172 -10.15 -11.28 5.27
CA SER A 172 -11.48 -11.81 4.98
C SER A 172 -11.54 -12.70 3.74
N GLY A 173 -10.50 -12.71 2.90
CA GLY A 173 -10.46 -13.45 1.64
C GLY A 173 -11.23 -12.78 0.49
N GLU A 174 -11.72 -11.55 0.69
CA GLU A 174 -12.33 -10.75 -0.39
C GLU A 174 -11.30 -10.39 -1.46
N LEU A 175 -10.04 -10.23 -1.06
CA LEU A 175 -8.94 -9.86 -1.96
C LEU A 175 -7.70 -10.72 -1.69
N SER A 176 -7.05 -11.21 -2.73
CA SER A 176 -5.72 -11.82 -2.60
C SER A 176 -4.66 -10.75 -2.31
N ASN A 177 -3.71 -11.03 -1.41
CA ASN A 177 -2.57 -10.13 -1.21
C ASN A 177 -1.59 -10.26 -2.39
N ASN A 178 -1.76 -9.40 -3.40
CA ASN A 178 -0.85 -9.27 -4.54
C ASN A 178 0.09 -8.05 -4.41
N GLY A 179 0.12 -7.40 -3.24
CA GLY A 179 0.94 -6.21 -2.99
C GLY A 179 0.15 -4.88 -2.91
N ILE A 180 0.90 -3.79 -2.88
CA ILE A 180 0.42 -2.41 -2.73
C ILE A 180 0.91 -1.56 -3.91
N ALA A 181 -0.01 -0.86 -4.58
CA ALA A 181 0.31 0.17 -5.56
C ALA A 181 0.42 1.52 -4.84
N LEU A 182 1.50 2.25 -5.07
CA LEU A 182 1.68 3.64 -4.68
C LEU A 182 1.43 4.50 -5.91
N VAL A 183 0.38 5.31 -5.85
CA VAL A 183 -0.11 6.08 -7.00
C VAL A 183 -0.39 7.54 -6.61
N PRO A 184 -0.37 8.47 -7.56
CA PRO A 184 -0.85 9.82 -7.33
C PRO A 184 -2.30 9.86 -6.85
N ALA A 185 -2.56 10.55 -5.74
CA ALA A 185 -3.89 10.75 -5.20
C ALA A 185 -4.51 12.02 -5.79
N ASN A 186 -5.54 11.85 -6.64
CA ASN A 186 -6.32 12.93 -7.26
C ASN A 186 -5.45 14.05 -7.87
N PRO A 187 -4.53 13.74 -8.80
CA PRO A 187 -3.65 14.75 -9.38
C PRO A 187 -4.46 15.87 -10.05
N GLN A 188 -4.07 17.12 -9.80
CA GLN A 188 -4.76 18.29 -10.34
C GLN A 188 -4.08 18.78 -11.62
N GLN A 189 -4.84 19.34 -12.55
CA GLN A 189 -4.28 19.91 -13.79
C GLN A 189 -3.17 20.92 -13.47
N GLY A 190 -2.02 20.79 -14.13
CA GLY A 190 -0.85 21.66 -13.93
C GLY A 190 0.02 21.31 -12.71
N GLN A 191 -0.37 20.33 -11.89
CA GLN A 191 0.48 19.82 -10.82
C GLN A 191 1.69 19.06 -11.40
N ALA A 192 2.85 19.22 -10.76
CA ALA A 192 4.04 18.45 -11.07
C ALA A 192 4.83 18.15 -9.79
N TYR A 193 5.11 16.87 -9.54
CA TYR A 193 5.96 16.41 -8.46
C TYR A 193 6.54 15.04 -8.78
N GLU A 194 7.62 14.69 -8.11
CA GLU A 194 8.19 13.35 -8.09
C GLU A 194 8.75 13.07 -6.69
N VAL A 195 8.39 11.92 -6.16
CA VAL A 195 8.87 11.41 -4.87
C VAL A 195 9.53 10.07 -5.14
N VAL A 196 10.79 9.92 -4.72
CA VAL A 196 11.57 8.69 -4.83
C VAL A 196 11.87 8.19 -3.42
N TRP A 197 11.52 6.95 -3.14
CA TRP A 197 11.83 6.28 -1.87
C TRP A 197 12.87 5.19 -2.05
N PHE A 198 13.65 4.95 -1.00
CA PHE A 198 14.57 3.84 -0.94
C PHE A 198 13.88 2.49 -1.19
N GLY A 199 14.51 1.66 -2.01
CA GLY A 199 14.18 0.25 -2.17
C GLY A 199 14.58 -0.63 -0.97
N PRO A 200 14.27 -1.94 -1.01
CA PRO A 200 14.66 -2.90 0.02
C PRO A 200 16.18 -3.02 0.20
N GLY A 201 16.97 -2.73 -0.85
CA GLY A 201 18.43 -2.68 -0.81
C GLY A 201 19.02 -1.31 -0.45
N GLY A 202 18.17 -0.29 -0.24
CA GLY A 202 18.59 1.09 0.04
C GLY A 202 19.06 1.32 1.48
N ALA A 203 19.54 2.53 1.76
CA ALA A 203 20.06 2.89 3.09
C ALA A 203 18.99 2.87 4.19
N ARG A 204 17.71 3.03 3.82
CA ARG A 204 16.54 2.95 4.72
C ARG A 204 15.44 2.14 4.06
N ALA A 205 15.56 0.82 4.17
CA ALA A 205 14.60 -0.11 3.58
C ALA A 205 13.15 0.17 4.03
N PRO A 206 12.16 -0.02 3.14
CA PRO A 206 10.75 -0.01 3.50
C PRO A 206 10.43 -0.97 4.65
N SER A 207 9.50 -0.58 5.51
CA SER A 207 9.05 -1.43 6.62
C SER A 207 7.54 -1.40 6.76
N VAL A 208 6.96 -2.52 7.19
CA VAL A 208 5.54 -2.59 7.56
C VAL A 208 5.42 -3.17 8.96
N ALA A 209 4.76 -2.43 9.84
CA ALA A 209 4.50 -2.85 11.22
C ALA A 209 3.03 -2.65 11.56
N GLY A 210 2.48 -3.50 12.41
CA GLY A 210 1.07 -3.42 12.74
C GLY A 210 0.67 -4.27 13.93
N SER A 211 -0.64 -4.33 14.18
CA SER A 211 -1.24 -5.21 15.17
C SER A 211 -2.53 -5.82 14.65
N TYR A 212 -2.76 -7.06 15.05
CA TYR A 212 -3.96 -7.80 14.68
C TYR A 212 -4.42 -8.68 15.84
N THR A 213 -5.70 -9.05 15.80
CA THR A 213 -6.29 -10.05 16.67
C THR A 213 -6.57 -11.30 15.84
N PRO A 214 -5.92 -12.45 16.15
CA PRO A 214 -6.21 -13.71 15.48
C PRO A 214 -7.69 -14.10 15.64
N PRO A 215 -8.26 -14.87 14.70
CA PRO A 215 -9.60 -15.41 14.88
C PRO A 215 -9.65 -16.31 16.13
N ALA A 216 -10.78 -16.33 16.84
CA ALA A 216 -10.95 -17.20 17.99
C ALA A 216 -10.79 -18.67 17.57
N ALA A 217 -10.03 -19.44 18.36
CA ALA A 217 -9.80 -20.86 18.08
C ALA A 217 -11.14 -21.61 17.96
N GLY A 218 -11.32 -22.36 16.88
CA GLY A 218 -12.56 -23.10 16.62
C GLY A 218 -13.68 -22.29 15.93
N SER A 219 -13.45 -21.02 15.59
CA SER A 219 -14.33 -20.32 14.66
C SER A 219 -14.25 -21.05 13.32
N PRO A 220 -15.37 -21.51 12.73
CA PRO A 220 -15.33 -22.10 11.40
C PRO A 220 -14.69 -21.07 10.48
N GLN A 221 -13.51 -21.41 9.94
CA GLN A 221 -12.86 -20.61 8.92
C GLN A 221 -13.91 -20.44 7.82
N ALA A 222 -14.32 -19.19 7.55
CA ALA A 222 -15.27 -18.90 6.51
C ALA A 222 -14.67 -19.50 5.24
N GLY A 223 -15.13 -20.71 4.88
CA GLY A 223 -14.59 -21.44 3.77
C GLY A 223 -14.80 -20.52 2.58
N ALA A 224 -13.69 -20.11 1.95
CA ALA A 224 -13.71 -19.40 0.69
C ALA A 224 -14.78 -20.09 -0.14
N ALA A 225 -15.90 -19.39 -0.39
CA ALA A 225 -17.12 -19.98 -0.89
C ALA A 225 -16.73 -20.85 -2.08
N GLY A 226 -16.72 -22.16 -1.85
CA GLY A 226 -16.15 -23.09 -2.79
C GLY A 226 -16.92 -22.89 -4.07
N ILE A 227 -16.25 -22.39 -5.10
CA ILE A 227 -16.64 -22.76 -6.45
C ILE A 227 -16.73 -24.28 -6.34
N PRO A 228 -17.91 -24.89 -6.54
CA PRO A 228 -18.04 -26.33 -6.39
C PRO A 228 -16.97 -26.92 -7.29
N SER A 229 -15.95 -27.51 -6.69
CA SER A 229 -15.01 -28.34 -7.40
C SER A 229 -15.88 -29.48 -7.89
N THR A 230 -16.36 -29.36 -9.12
CA THR A 230 -16.82 -30.49 -9.90
C THR A 230 -15.61 -31.39 -10.00
N ALA A 231 -15.43 -32.24 -8.99
CA ALA A 231 -14.63 -33.43 -9.12
C ALA A 231 -15.07 -34.06 -10.44
N PRO A 232 -14.14 -34.35 -11.37
CA PRO A 232 -14.49 -35.10 -12.55
C PRO A 232 -15.19 -36.36 -12.06
N LEU A 233 -16.44 -36.55 -12.48
CA LEU A 233 -17.08 -37.85 -12.37
C LEU A 233 -16.10 -38.84 -12.97
N ASP A 234 -15.69 -39.78 -12.14
CA ASP A 234 -14.90 -40.96 -12.47
C ASP A 234 -15.70 -41.80 -13.47
N GLN A 235 -15.71 -41.36 -14.72
CA GLN A 235 -16.26 -42.11 -15.83
C GLN A 235 -15.11 -42.98 -16.32
N GLY A 236 -15.06 -44.20 -15.78
CA GLY A 236 -14.09 -45.23 -16.11
C GLY A 236 -13.95 -45.41 -17.62
N ALA A 237 -12.95 -44.75 -18.20
CA ALA A 237 -12.42 -45.06 -19.51
C ALA A 237 -11.27 -46.05 -19.31
N ALA A 238 -11.36 -47.17 -20.03
CA ALA A 238 -10.37 -48.24 -20.04
C ALA A 238 -8.93 -47.72 -20.23
N PRO A 239 -7.91 -48.43 -19.71
CA PRO A 239 -6.52 -48.03 -19.83
C PRO A 239 -6.11 -47.90 -21.30
N VAL A 240 -5.91 -46.67 -21.76
CA VAL A 240 -5.28 -46.41 -23.05
C VAL A 240 -3.78 -46.62 -22.87
N SER A 241 -3.28 -47.75 -23.38
CA SER A 241 -1.86 -48.02 -23.51
C SER A 241 -1.26 -47.06 -24.54
N ILE A 242 -0.58 -46.01 -24.08
CA ILE A 242 0.19 -45.11 -24.93
C ILE A 242 1.52 -45.81 -25.21
N THR A 243 1.59 -46.47 -26.37
CA THR A 243 2.86 -46.97 -26.92
C THR A 243 3.68 -45.75 -27.37
N PRO A 244 4.95 -45.60 -26.96
CA PRO A 244 5.82 -44.56 -27.47
C PRO A 244 6.07 -44.80 -28.97
N ASP A 245 5.60 -43.87 -29.82
CA ASP A 245 5.94 -43.88 -31.23
C ASP A 245 7.35 -43.30 -31.41
N ASN A 246 8.31 -44.20 -31.65
CA ASN A 246 9.69 -43.86 -31.99
C ASN A 246 9.74 -43.42 -33.47
N GLY A 247 9.23 -42.23 -33.75
CA GLY A 247 9.39 -41.58 -35.05
C GLY A 247 10.83 -41.09 -35.27
N PRO A 248 11.33 -41.10 -36.52
CA PRO A 248 12.72 -40.75 -36.81
C PRO A 248 13.04 -39.28 -36.53
N SER A 249 14.02 -39.05 -35.65
CA SER A 249 14.67 -37.76 -35.41
C SER A 249 15.20 -37.15 -36.71
N THR A 250 14.52 -36.11 -37.22
CA THR A 250 15.14 -35.15 -38.13
C THR A 250 16.04 -34.22 -37.31
N ALA A 251 17.35 -34.47 -37.39
CA ALA A 251 18.38 -33.60 -36.85
C ALA A 251 18.35 -32.25 -37.59
N ILE A 252 17.85 -31.21 -36.93
CA ILE A 252 17.99 -29.82 -37.39
C ILE A 252 19.34 -29.34 -36.88
N SER A 253 20.30 -29.20 -37.81
CA SER A 253 21.63 -28.65 -37.52
C SER A 253 21.52 -27.21 -36.99
N PRO A 254 22.26 -26.85 -35.93
CA PRO A 254 22.32 -25.47 -35.46
C PRO A 254 23.03 -24.58 -36.51
N PRO A 255 22.56 -23.34 -36.77
CA PRO A 255 23.32 -22.40 -37.57
C PRO A 255 24.61 -22.01 -36.82
N GLY A 256 25.75 -22.41 -37.38
CA GLY A 256 27.07 -21.99 -36.91
C GLY A 256 27.32 -20.54 -37.26
N LEU A 257 27.31 -19.66 -36.25
CA LEU A 257 27.85 -18.30 -36.38
C LEU A 257 29.32 -18.32 -36.01
N SER A 258 30.14 -18.55 -37.04
CA SER A 258 31.59 -18.40 -36.99
C SER A 258 31.96 -17.08 -37.67
N SER A 259 32.33 -16.08 -36.87
CA SER A 259 33.15 -14.94 -37.34
C SER A 259 33.76 -14.19 -36.15
N SER A 260 35.03 -14.48 -35.91
CA SER A 260 36.04 -13.60 -35.31
C SER A 260 36.80 -12.92 -36.47
N PRO A 261 37.70 -11.92 -36.30
CA PRO A 261 37.87 -10.83 -35.33
C PRO A 261 37.95 -9.43 -36.00
N ALA A 262 37.87 -8.33 -35.25
CA ALA A 262 38.60 -7.09 -35.58
C ALA A 262 38.64 -6.10 -34.40
N THR A 263 39.84 -5.89 -33.89
CA THR A 263 40.26 -4.82 -32.98
C THR A 263 40.51 -3.53 -33.79
N PRO A 264 39.96 -2.37 -33.38
CA PRO A 264 40.62 -1.10 -33.63
C PRO A 264 41.12 -0.50 -32.31
N SER A 265 42.44 -0.33 -32.23
CA SER A 265 43.13 0.46 -31.21
C SER A 265 42.70 1.93 -31.32
N ALA A 266 42.19 2.51 -30.22
CA ALA A 266 41.99 3.94 -30.10
C ALA A 266 43.23 4.62 -29.48
N PRO A 267 43.66 5.80 -29.98
CA PRO A 267 44.85 6.51 -29.52
C PRO A 267 44.66 7.09 -28.11
N ALA A 268 45.62 6.79 -27.23
CA ALA A 268 45.80 7.45 -25.96
C ALA A 268 46.16 8.93 -26.19
N THR A 269 45.21 9.83 -25.92
CA THR A 269 45.51 11.25 -25.75
C THR A 269 45.70 11.51 -24.26
N ALA A 270 46.95 11.72 -23.86
CA ALA A 270 47.31 12.20 -22.55
C ALA A 270 46.78 13.63 -22.36
N ALA A 271 45.77 13.79 -21.50
CA ALA A 271 45.37 15.10 -20.99
C ALA A 271 46.11 15.37 -19.67
N ALA A 272 46.67 16.56 -19.58
CA ALA A 272 47.51 17.08 -18.51
C ALA A 272 46.82 17.08 -17.11
N PRO A 273 47.59 17.04 -16.02
CA PRO A 273 47.06 17.18 -14.67
C PRO A 273 46.61 18.64 -14.44
N ALA A 274 45.30 18.86 -14.36
CA ALA A 274 44.76 20.11 -13.84
C ALA A 274 44.90 20.13 -12.31
N ALA A 275 45.47 21.22 -11.83
CA ALA A 275 45.76 21.51 -10.44
C ALA A 275 44.53 21.35 -9.52
N GLY A 276 44.80 20.86 -8.31
CA GLY A 276 43.78 20.50 -7.34
C GLY A 276 42.94 21.68 -6.83
N ASN A 277 41.64 21.44 -6.74
CA ASN A 277 40.79 22.10 -5.76
C ASN A 277 40.49 21.10 -4.64
N ARG A 278 41.31 21.16 -3.59
CA ARG A 278 41.10 20.47 -2.33
C ARG A 278 39.96 21.16 -1.58
N ILE A 279 38.72 20.79 -1.87
CA ILE A 279 37.59 21.16 -1.01
C ILE A 279 37.73 20.31 0.26
N THR A 280 38.06 20.99 1.36
CA THR A 280 38.05 20.43 2.71
C THR A 280 36.69 19.79 2.98
N ALA A 281 36.68 18.48 3.20
CA ALA A 281 35.53 17.76 3.71
C ALA A 281 35.13 18.38 5.06
N SER A 282 34.01 19.10 5.09
CA SER A 282 33.35 19.46 6.33
C SER A 282 32.84 18.17 6.95
N SER A 283 33.56 17.69 7.97
CA SER A 283 33.14 16.59 8.82
C SER A 283 31.78 16.94 9.43
N ALA A 284 30.72 16.32 8.92
CA ALA A 284 29.37 16.47 9.46
C ALA A 284 29.38 15.87 10.87
N ARG A 285 29.28 16.75 11.88
CA ARG A 285 29.12 16.31 13.26
C ARG A 285 27.81 15.53 13.38
N PRO A 286 27.80 14.35 14.01
CA PRO A 286 26.57 13.65 14.34
C PRO A 286 25.72 14.56 15.23
N ILE A 287 24.56 14.96 14.73
CA ILE A 287 23.54 15.61 15.55
C ILE A 287 22.88 14.48 16.32
N GLU A 288 23.37 14.22 17.53
CA GLU A 288 22.70 13.36 18.49
C GLU A 288 21.35 13.99 18.84
N SER A 289 20.28 13.50 18.23
CA SER A 289 18.91 13.83 18.62
C SER A 289 18.63 13.22 19.99
N SER A 290 19.00 13.96 21.03
CA SER A 290 18.64 13.64 22.40
C SER A 290 17.12 13.77 22.53
N HIS A 291 16.39 12.65 22.43
CA HIS A 291 14.99 12.56 22.84
C HIS A 291 14.93 12.79 24.35
N ARG A 292 14.88 14.07 24.74
CA ARG A 292 14.64 14.45 26.13
C ARG A 292 13.17 14.18 26.40
N ALA A 293 12.90 13.20 27.25
CA ALA A 293 11.55 12.96 27.75
C ALA A 293 10.96 14.29 28.26
N PRO A 294 9.64 14.51 28.05
CA PRO A 294 8.98 15.71 28.54
C PRO A 294 9.30 15.93 30.02
N PRO A 295 9.55 17.18 30.46
CA PRO A 295 9.82 17.45 31.86
C PRO A 295 8.65 16.94 32.71
N TRP A 296 8.94 16.40 33.89
CA TRP A 296 7.96 15.80 34.80
C TRP A 296 6.72 16.69 35.06
N ALA A 297 6.88 18.02 34.98
CA ALA A 297 5.81 19.00 35.08
C ALA A 297 4.68 18.80 34.03
N PHE A 298 5.00 18.28 32.84
CA PHE A 298 4.01 17.97 31.81
C PHE A 298 3.00 16.91 32.28
N TYR A 299 3.48 15.84 32.92
CA TYR A 299 2.62 14.77 33.43
C TYR A 299 1.73 15.24 34.59
N LEU A 300 2.24 16.13 35.46
CA LEU A 300 1.42 16.73 36.51
C LEU A 300 0.32 17.63 35.96
N ALA A 301 0.60 18.40 34.90
CA ALA A 301 -0.41 19.22 34.24
C ALA A 301 -1.54 18.35 33.66
N VAL A 302 -1.21 17.22 33.04
CA VAL A 302 -2.20 16.26 32.52
C VAL A 302 -3.07 15.68 33.65
N LEU A 303 -2.47 15.28 34.78
CA LEU A 303 -3.23 14.78 35.93
C LEU A 303 -4.15 15.86 36.52
N ALA A 304 -3.71 17.11 36.58
CA ALA A 304 -4.52 18.23 37.05
C ALA A 304 -5.74 18.48 36.13
N VAL A 305 -5.57 18.37 34.82
CA VAL A 305 -6.68 18.51 33.85
C VAL A 305 -7.68 17.36 34.00
N ILE A 306 -7.22 16.11 34.16
CA ILE A 306 -8.10 14.96 34.38
C ILE A 306 -8.89 15.12 35.69
N ALA A 307 -8.23 15.55 36.77
CA ALA A 307 -8.88 15.81 38.05
C ALA A 307 -9.92 16.94 37.94
N LEU A 308 -9.64 17.99 37.17
CA LEU A 308 -10.59 19.07 36.91
C LEU A 308 -11.82 18.57 36.15
N ILE A 309 -11.64 17.76 35.10
CA ILE A 309 -12.76 17.17 34.33
C ILE A 309 -13.61 16.27 35.22
N ALA A 310 -12.98 15.43 36.05
CA ALA A 310 -13.69 14.56 36.99
C ALA A 310 -14.43 15.35 38.09
N ALA A 311 -13.85 16.45 38.58
CA ALA A 311 -14.54 17.33 39.51
C ALA A 311 -15.72 18.05 38.85
N SER A 312 -15.56 18.43 37.57
CA SER A 312 -16.62 19.08 36.78
C SER A 312 -17.79 18.13 36.51
N SER A 313 -17.53 16.85 36.25
CA SER A 313 -18.60 15.86 36.04
C SER A 313 -19.35 15.52 37.33
N LEU A 314 -18.70 15.61 38.49
CA LEU A 314 -19.36 15.42 39.80
C LEU A 314 -20.22 16.62 40.21
N THR A 315 -19.87 17.84 39.80
CA THR A 315 -20.68 19.05 40.09
C THR A 315 -21.84 19.25 39.13
N LEU A 316 -21.81 18.65 37.93
CA LEU A 316 -22.92 18.62 36.98
C LEU A 316 -23.97 17.52 37.26
N GLY A 317 -24.00 16.96 38.48
CA GLY A 317 -24.93 15.89 38.86
C GLY A 317 -26.40 16.17 38.48
N ASP A 318 -27.02 15.15 37.87
CA ASP A 318 -28.47 14.79 37.76
C ASP A 318 -29.51 15.90 37.47
N LEU A 319 -29.08 17.10 37.07
CA LEU A 319 -29.96 18.21 36.73
C LEU A 319 -29.97 18.41 35.21
N GLY A 320 -30.79 17.61 34.55
CA GLY A 320 -31.31 17.92 33.22
C GLY A 320 -30.76 17.04 32.12
N GLU A 321 -31.25 15.81 32.04
CA GLU A 321 -31.60 15.29 30.71
C GLU A 321 -32.91 15.99 30.30
N PRO A 322 -32.90 16.97 29.38
CA PRO A 322 -34.13 17.39 28.73
C PRO A 322 -34.65 16.16 27.98
N GLU A 323 -35.82 15.65 28.38
CA GLU A 323 -36.55 14.65 27.60
C GLU A 323 -36.58 15.12 26.15
N PRO A 324 -35.89 14.45 25.21
CA PRO A 324 -36.07 14.77 23.81
C PRO A 324 -37.52 14.38 23.47
N GLU A 325 -38.35 15.39 23.23
CA GLU A 325 -39.70 15.20 22.73
C GLU A 325 -39.61 14.26 21.52
N ARG A 326 -40.10 13.03 21.68
CA ARG A 326 -40.21 12.04 20.59
C ARG A 326 -41.24 12.55 19.59
N GLN A 327 -40.89 13.57 18.80
CA GLN A 327 -41.64 13.96 17.63
C GLN A 327 -41.34 12.95 16.52
N GLY A 328 -42.33 12.09 16.28
CA GLY A 328 -42.31 11.06 15.26
C GLY A 328 -42.10 11.64 13.86
N GLY A 329 -40.85 11.60 13.38
CA GLY A 329 -40.47 12.04 12.04
C GLY A 329 -40.81 11.06 10.90
N VAL A 330 -41.42 9.92 11.19
CA VAL A 330 -41.65 8.86 10.18
C VAL A 330 -43.04 8.93 9.54
N LEU A 331 -44.03 9.53 10.23
CA LEU A 331 -45.40 9.66 9.69
C LEU A 331 -45.50 10.72 8.59
N ARG A 332 -44.81 11.87 8.71
CA ARG A 332 -44.85 12.93 7.69
C ARG A 332 -44.24 12.55 6.35
N THR A 333 -43.30 11.60 6.33
CA THR A 333 -42.63 11.18 5.09
C THR A 333 -43.47 10.19 4.28
N LEU A 334 -44.37 9.45 4.93
CA LEU A 334 -45.32 8.56 4.25
C LEU A 334 -46.52 9.32 3.70
N GLU A 335 -47.01 10.35 4.40
CA GLU A 335 -48.16 11.16 3.96
C GLU A 335 -47.85 11.94 2.67
N ARG A 336 -46.61 12.42 2.51
CA ARG A 336 -46.19 13.14 1.28
C ARG A 336 -46.08 12.26 0.03
N ARG A 337 -46.08 10.93 0.14
CA ARG A 337 -46.07 10.03 -1.03
C ARG A 337 -47.46 9.69 -1.56
N GLN A 338 -48.52 9.93 -0.80
CA GLN A 338 -49.89 9.62 -1.24
C GLN A 338 -50.47 10.69 -2.17
N GLU A 339 -50.03 11.95 -2.05
CA GLU A 339 -50.59 13.06 -2.86
C GLU A 339 -50.07 13.13 -4.31
N VAL A 340 -49.01 12.39 -4.67
CA VAL A 340 -48.40 12.50 -6.02
C VAL A 340 -48.98 11.47 -7.02
N GLN A 341 -49.99 10.69 -6.62
CA GLN A 341 -50.58 9.64 -7.45
C GLN A 341 -52.01 9.95 -7.94
N GLU A 342 -52.33 11.22 -8.17
CA GLU A 342 -53.48 11.63 -9.00
C GLU A 342 -52.96 12.37 -10.24
N VAL A 343 -52.87 11.63 -11.36
CA VAL A 343 -52.76 12.24 -12.70
C VAL A 343 -54.06 11.93 -13.45
N PRO A 344 -54.78 12.97 -13.94
CA PRO A 344 -56.04 12.82 -14.65
C PRO A 344 -55.83 12.35 -16.10
N THR A 345 -56.82 11.60 -16.57
CA THR A 345 -57.07 11.18 -17.96
C THR A 345 -57.30 12.33 -18.92
#